data_AF-A0A960CEK9-F1
#
_entry.id   AF-A0A960CEK9-F1
#
_cell.length_a   1.000
_cell.length_b   1.000
_cell.length_c   1.000
_cell.angle_alpha   90.00
_cell.angle_beta   90.00
_cell.angle_gamma   90.00
#
_symmetry.space_group_name_H-M   'P 1'
#
loop_
_entity.id
_entity.type
_entity.pdbx_description
1 polymer ?
#
loop_
_entity_poly.entity_id
_entity_poly.type
_entity_poly.pdbx_seq_one_letter_code
_entity_poly.pdbx_strand_id
1 'polypeptide(L)'
;MKLFMRDGFIDRYTGTRLINPGVLRLVHVVLVNDFQAHPHGKLSETHLAFWELFPTVDHVVPISRGGRDDESNRVTASMLSNQAKDQWTVEDLGWKLHPPGAAAAWDGLSRWLVDYLVANPTVLAQESMWEYPNPFGTYLARVRQKPALNWCAILGLNQ
;
A
#
# COMPACT_ATOMS: atom_id res chain seq x y z
N MET A 1 -3.94 7.16 3.49
CA MET A 1 -3.25 8.13 2.61
C MET A 1 -2.70 9.35 3.33
N LYS A 2 -3.46 10.05 4.21
CA LYS A 2 -2.94 11.24 4.93
C LYS A 2 -1.67 10.95 5.74
N LEU A 3 -1.64 9.82 6.45
CA LEU A 3 -0.46 9.38 7.20
C LEU A 3 0.78 9.19 6.31
N PHE A 4 0.60 8.51 5.18
CA PHE A 4 1.70 8.23 4.25
C PHE A 4 2.26 9.51 3.64
N MET A 5 1.40 10.48 3.32
CA MET A 5 1.82 11.82 2.89
C MET A 5 2.53 12.60 4.00
N ARG A 6 2.00 12.55 5.24
CA ARG A 6 2.64 13.16 6.43
C ARG A 6 4.06 12.62 6.63
N ASP A 7 4.23 11.31 6.47
CA ASP A 7 5.53 10.65 6.62
C ASP A 7 6.38 10.70 5.34
N GLY A 8 5.86 11.24 4.22
CA GLY A 8 6.59 11.36 2.96
C GLY A 8 6.87 10.03 2.26
N PHE A 9 5.97 9.04 2.40
CA PHE A 9 6.11 7.70 1.83
C PHE A 9 7.46 7.04 2.12
N ILE A 10 7.90 7.12 3.37
CA ILE A 10 9.05 6.36 3.84
C ILE A 10 8.61 5.34 4.87
N ASP A 11 9.30 4.22 4.89
CA ASP A 11 9.28 3.30 6.01
C ASP A 11 9.98 3.96 7.20
N ARG A 12 9.24 4.27 8.25
CA ARG A 12 9.77 4.96 9.43
C ARG A 12 10.71 4.09 10.26
N TYR A 13 10.79 2.79 10.00
CA TYR A 13 11.74 1.87 10.66
C TYR A 13 13.03 1.64 9.88
N THR A 14 12.99 1.74 8.55
CA THR A 14 14.17 1.44 7.70
C THR A 14 14.71 2.65 6.93
N GLY A 15 13.90 3.71 6.78
CA GLY A 15 14.20 4.86 5.93
C GLY A 15 13.96 4.63 4.43
N THR A 16 13.52 3.43 4.04
CA THR A 16 13.28 3.05 2.64
C THR A 16 12.10 3.82 2.06
N ARG A 17 12.20 4.24 0.79
CA ARG A 17 11.08 4.84 0.06
C ARG A 17 10.03 3.77 -0.28
N LEU A 18 8.78 4.07 0.05
CA LEU A 18 7.62 3.24 -0.22
C LEU A 18 6.82 3.79 -1.41
N ILE A 19 5.97 2.96 -1.98
CA ILE A 19 5.23 3.25 -3.20
C ILE A 19 3.74 3.32 -2.90
N ASN A 20 3.05 4.29 -3.49
CA ASN A 20 1.60 4.39 -3.41
C ASN A 20 0.96 3.02 -3.76
N PRO A 21 0.07 2.48 -2.91
CA PRO A 21 -0.61 1.21 -3.17
C PRO A 21 -1.19 1.08 -4.57
N GLY A 22 -1.75 2.17 -5.11
CA GLY A 22 -2.32 2.22 -6.45
C GLY A 22 -1.31 1.95 -7.56
N VAL A 23 -0.05 2.33 -7.39
CA VAL A 23 1.02 2.05 -8.36
C VAL A 23 1.38 0.57 -8.35
N LEU A 24 1.54 -0.04 -7.17
CA LEU A 24 1.83 -1.48 -7.09
C LEU A 24 0.68 -2.32 -7.68
N ARG A 25 -0.58 -1.91 -7.46
CA ARG A 25 -1.75 -2.54 -8.09
C ARG A 25 -1.78 -2.32 -9.60
N LEU A 26 -1.41 -1.15 -10.08
CA LEU A 26 -1.30 -0.89 -11.51
C LEU A 26 -0.23 -1.78 -12.16
N VAL A 27 0.94 -1.95 -11.53
CA VAL A 27 1.99 -2.85 -12.04
C VAL A 27 1.47 -4.28 -12.11
N HIS A 28 0.70 -4.75 -11.12
CA HIS A 28 0.03 -6.04 -11.19
C HIS A 28 -0.91 -6.16 -12.41
N VAL A 29 -1.72 -5.14 -12.69
CA VAL A 29 -2.61 -5.15 -13.87
C VAL A 29 -1.82 -5.23 -15.18
N VAL A 30 -0.73 -4.46 -15.28
CA VAL A 30 0.09 -4.40 -16.51
C VAL A 30 0.97 -5.63 -16.70
N LEU A 31 1.48 -6.21 -15.62
CA LEU A 31 2.45 -7.32 -15.60
C LEU A 31 1.90 -8.53 -14.83
N VAL A 32 0.64 -8.89 -15.02
CA VAL A 32 -0.07 -9.91 -14.21
C VAL A 32 0.66 -11.25 -14.09
N ASN A 33 1.40 -11.64 -15.14
CA ASN A 33 2.15 -12.91 -15.19
C ASN A 33 3.46 -12.87 -14.40
N ASP A 34 3.99 -11.69 -14.09
CA ASP A 34 5.30 -11.51 -13.43
C ASP A 34 5.19 -10.77 -12.09
N PHE A 35 4.05 -10.10 -11.83
CA PHE A 35 3.85 -9.26 -10.66
C PHE A 35 2.51 -9.59 -9.98
N GLN A 36 2.43 -10.75 -9.34
CA GLN A 36 1.19 -11.26 -8.75
C GLN A 36 0.80 -10.49 -7.47
N ALA A 37 -0.50 -10.26 -7.32
CA ALA A 37 -1.12 -9.69 -6.15
C ALA A 37 -2.05 -10.71 -5.50
N HIS A 38 -1.74 -11.20 -4.30
CA HIS A 38 -2.70 -12.00 -3.55
C HIS A 38 -3.66 -11.08 -2.77
N PRO A 39 -4.98 -11.34 -2.73
CA PRO A 39 -5.96 -10.50 -2.03
C PRO A 39 -5.68 -10.35 -0.53
N HIS A 40 -5.18 -11.42 0.09
CA HIS A 40 -4.82 -11.46 1.51
C HIS A 40 -3.31 -11.32 1.76
N GLY A 41 -2.53 -10.94 0.75
CA GLY A 41 -1.08 -10.70 0.90
C GLY A 41 -0.25 -11.94 1.24
N LYS A 42 -0.70 -13.14 0.88
CA LYS A 42 0.04 -14.38 1.15
C LYS A 42 1.40 -14.32 0.46
N LEU A 43 2.48 -14.32 1.23
CA LEU A 43 3.85 -14.08 0.75
C LEU A 43 4.26 -15.02 -0.37
N SER A 44 3.92 -16.31 -0.28
CA SER A 44 4.27 -17.30 -1.30
C SER A 44 3.56 -17.13 -2.64
N GLU A 45 2.51 -16.30 -2.70
CA GLU A 45 1.64 -16.11 -3.87
C GLU A 45 1.54 -14.63 -4.28
N THR A 46 2.31 -13.76 -3.64
CA THR A 46 2.39 -12.32 -3.94
C THR A 46 3.80 -11.98 -4.33
N HIS A 47 3.98 -11.12 -5.32
CA HIS A 47 5.27 -10.58 -5.64
C HIS A 47 5.86 -9.83 -4.41
N LEU A 48 7.14 -10.09 -4.10
CA LEU A 48 7.80 -9.60 -2.88
C LEU A 48 7.77 -8.08 -2.73
N ALA A 49 7.71 -7.33 -3.83
CA ALA A 49 7.57 -5.87 -3.82
C ALA A 49 6.33 -5.37 -3.03
N PHE A 50 5.24 -6.15 -2.95
CA PHE A 50 4.11 -5.81 -2.09
C PHE A 50 4.46 -5.89 -0.60
N TRP A 51 5.46 -6.68 -0.22
CA TRP A 51 5.92 -6.74 1.16
C TRP A 51 6.93 -5.63 1.46
N GLU A 52 7.87 -5.39 0.54
CA GLU A 52 8.95 -4.42 0.73
C GLU A 52 8.51 -2.96 0.54
N LEU A 53 7.61 -2.69 -0.40
CA LEU A 53 7.33 -1.33 -0.87
C LEU A 53 5.92 -0.84 -0.54
N PHE A 54 5.01 -1.72 -0.13
CA PHE A 54 3.63 -1.33 0.18
C PHE A 54 3.57 -0.67 1.57
N PRO A 55 3.07 0.58 1.66
CA PRO A 55 2.95 1.28 2.93
C PRO A 55 1.76 0.75 3.73
N THR A 56 2.02 0.51 5.01
CA THR A 56 1.06 0.12 6.02
C THR A 56 1.10 1.10 7.19
N VAL A 57 0.03 1.12 7.98
CA VAL A 57 -0.03 1.83 9.25
C VAL A 57 0.47 0.88 10.33
N ASP A 58 1.45 1.31 11.12
CA ASP A 58 1.85 0.59 12.32
C ASP A 58 1.86 1.53 13.54
N HIS A 59 1.74 0.94 14.73
CA HIS A 59 1.87 1.63 16.00
C HIS A 59 3.29 1.50 16.53
N VAL A 60 3.98 2.63 16.75
CA VAL A 60 5.37 2.67 17.26
C VAL A 60 5.48 1.88 18.56
N VAL A 61 4.56 2.14 19.50
CA VAL A 61 4.32 1.28 20.67
C VAL A 61 3.12 0.38 20.35
N PRO A 62 3.28 -0.95 20.33
CA PRO A 62 2.17 -1.87 20.06
C PRO A 62 1.01 -1.69 21.03
N ILE A 63 -0.24 -1.78 20.55
CA ILE A 63 -1.45 -1.68 21.38
C ILE A 63 -1.45 -2.76 22.47
N SER A 64 -1.02 -3.98 22.15
CA SER A 64 -0.87 -5.10 23.10
C SER A 64 0.09 -4.80 24.25
N ARG A 65 0.93 -3.77 24.11
CA ARG A 65 1.88 -3.29 25.11
C ARG A 65 1.50 -1.92 25.69
N GLY A 66 0.24 -1.54 25.59
CA GLY A 66 -0.29 -0.29 26.14
C GLY A 66 -0.09 0.94 25.24
N GLY A 67 0.29 0.74 23.98
CA GLY A 67 0.34 1.81 22.99
C GLY A 67 -1.03 2.41 22.70
N ARG A 68 -1.06 3.73 22.48
CA ARG A 68 -2.30 4.45 22.14
C ARG A 68 -2.73 4.15 20.70
N ASP A 69 -4.02 4.02 20.46
CA ASP A 69 -4.57 3.88 19.11
C ASP A 69 -4.96 5.23 18.51
N ASP A 70 -3.97 6.11 18.33
CA ASP A 70 -4.15 7.44 17.76
C ASP A 70 -2.99 7.87 16.86
N GLU A 71 -3.15 9.00 16.16
CA GLU A 71 -2.18 9.48 15.16
C GLU A 71 -0.78 9.75 15.71
N SER A 72 -0.65 10.01 17.02
CA SER A 72 0.65 10.30 17.64
C SER A 72 1.49 9.06 17.86
N ASN A 73 0.88 7.88 17.82
CA ASN A 73 1.55 6.58 17.90
C ASN A 73 1.57 5.86 16.54
N ARG A 74 0.89 6.37 15.51
CA ARG A 74 0.82 5.76 14.18
C ARG A 74 1.92 6.29 13.26
N VAL A 75 2.57 5.39 12.54
CA VAL A 75 3.62 5.67 11.56
C VAL A 75 3.44 4.83 10.30
N THR A 76 4.09 5.26 9.22
CA THR A 76 4.18 4.52 7.97
C THR A 76 5.30 3.49 8.04
N ALA A 77 5.03 2.25 7.69
CA ALA A 77 5.98 1.14 7.65
C ALA A 77 5.72 0.26 6.42
N SER A 78 6.74 -0.41 5.86
CA SER A 78 6.49 -1.47 4.87
C SER A 78 5.73 -2.62 5.53
N MET A 79 5.01 -3.42 4.74
CA MET A 79 4.38 -4.63 5.27
C MET A 79 5.43 -5.58 5.87
N LEU A 80 6.63 -5.65 5.27
CA LEU A 80 7.76 -6.43 5.77
C LEU A 80 8.26 -5.93 7.13
N SER A 81 8.55 -4.65 7.29
CA SER A 81 9.08 -4.13 8.57
C SER A 81 8.03 -4.10 9.67
N ASN A 82 6.76 -3.84 9.32
CA ASN A 82 5.63 -3.95 10.24
C ASN A 82 5.48 -5.39 10.77
N GLN A 83 5.47 -6.40 9.88
CA GLN A 83 5.44 -7.81 10.29
C GLN A 83 6.68 -8.22 11.09
N ALA A 84 7.86 -7.72 10.75
CA ALA A 84 9.07 -8.01 11.51
C ALA A 84 9.06 -7.37 12.91
N LYS A 85 8.42 -6.21 13.06
CA LYS A 85 8.25 -5.57 14.37
C LYS A 85 7.20 -6.28 15.22
N ASP A 86 6.04 -6.60 14.64
CA ASP A 86 4.95 -7.30 15.31
C ASP A 86 4.63 -6.67 16.70
N GLN A 87 4.74 -7.45 17.77
CA GLN A 87 4.49 -7.04 19.15
C GLN A 87 5.68 -6.38 19.86
N TRP A 88 6.83 -6.23 19.20
CA TRP A 88 8.02 -5.64 19.81
C TRP A 88 8.00 -4.11 19.71
N THR A 89 8.60 -3.42 20.69
CA THR A 89 8.87 -1.99 20.53
C THR A 89 10.13 -1.78 19.68
N VAL A 90 10.33 -0.56 19.16
CA VAL A 90 11.56 -0.24 18.41
C VAL A 90 12.80 -0.42 19.29
N GLU A 91 12.70 -0.15 20.59
CA GLU A 91 13.76 -0.34 21.57
C GLU A 91 14.09 -1.83 21.78
N ASP A 92 13.07 -2.70 21.91
CA ASP A 92 13.28 -4.15 22.06
C ASP A 92 14.10 -4.73 20.89
N LEU A 93 13.91 -4.19 19.69
CA LEU A 93 14.59 -4.61 18.46
C LEU A 93 15.94 -3.91 18.24
N GLY A 94 16.28 -2.92 19.07
CA GLY A 94 17.43 -2.04 18.84
C GLY A 94 17.29 -1.16 17.58
N TRP A 95 16.07 -0.99 17.09
CA TRP A 95 15.75 -0.16 15.93
C TRP A 95 15.68 1.31 16.33
N LYS A 96 15.72 2.18 15.32
CA LYS A 96 15.54 3.62 15.49
C LYS A 96 14.40 4.08 14.60
N LEU A 97 13.57 4.96 15.14
CA LEU A 97 12.54 5.61 14.35
C LEU A 97 13.19 6.71 13.50
N HIS A 98 13.14 6.58 12.18
CA HIS A 98 13.59 7.60 11.26
C HIS A 98 12.65 8.81 11.32
N PRO A 99 13.14 10.05 11.09
CA PRO A 99 12.27 11.22 10.94
C PRO A 99 11.38 11.07 9.69
N PRO A 100 10.18 11.68 9.66
CA PRO A 100 9.35 11.67 8.45
C PRO A 100 10.08 12.32 7.28
N GLY A 101 9.77 11.85 6.07
CA GLY A 101 10.24 12.46 4.82
C GLY A 101 9.41 13.68 4.43
N ALA A 102 9.68 14.19 3.23
CA ALA A 102 8.90 15.28 2.64
C ALA A 102 8.16 14.79 1.40
N ALA A 103 6.83 14.85 1.40
CA ALA A 103 6.01 14.46 0.25
C ALA A 103 6.35 15.25 -1.03
N ALA A 104 6.83 16.48 -0.90
CA ALA A 104 7.30 17.27 -2.04
C ALA A 104 8.49 16.61 -2.75
N ALA A 105 9.37 15.95 -1.99
CA ALA A 105 10.54 15.23 -2.51
C ALA A 105 10.19 13.80 -2.96
N TRP A 106 9.28 13.13 -2.25
CA TRP A 106 8.80 11.80 -2.60
C TRP A 106 7.36 11.60 -2.14
N ASP A 107 6.43 11.54 -3.09
CA ASP A 107 5.00 11.33 -2.86
C ASP A 107 4.56 9.89 -3.15
N GLY A 108 5.50 8.94 -3.13
CA GLY A 108 5.22 7.54 -3.44
C GLY A 108 4.75 7.31 -4.88
N LEU A 109 5.16 8.15 -5.84
CA LEU A 109 4.69 8.11 -7.23
C LEU A 109 3.19 8.46 -7.38
N SER A 110 2.59 9.17 -6.42
CA SER A 110 1.18 9.51 -6.46
C SER A 110 0.82 10.43 -7.63
N ARG A 111 1.60 11.49 -7.88
CA ARG A 111 1.40 12.36 -9.05
C ARG A 111 1.52 11.60 -10.35
N TRP A 112 2.58 10.78 -10.48
CA TRP A 112 2.80 9.94 -11.65
C TRP A 112 1.62 9.00 -11.92
N LEU A 113 1.06 8.37 -10.87
CA LEU A 113 -0.09 7.47 -11.01
C LEU A 113 -1.29 8.20 -11.63
N VAL A 114 -1.58 9.41 -11.17
CA VAL A 114 -2.69 10.21 -11.70
C VAL A 114 -2.45 10.54 -13.16
N ASP A 115 -1.27 11.06 -13.50
CA ASP A 115 -0.92 11.42 -14.87
C ASP A 115 -0.98 10.20 -15.81
N TYR A 116 -0.49 9.05 -15.34
CA TYR A 116 -0.53 7.79 -16.10
C TYR A 116 -1.97 7.33 -16.36
N LEU A 117 -2.85 7.35 -15.36
CA LEU A 117 -4.24 6.92 -15.51
C LEU A 117 -5.04 7.86 -16.41
N VAL A 118 -4.76 9.17 -16.37
CA VAL A 118 -5.34 10.15 -17.29
C VAL A 118 -4.91 9.87 -18.73
N ALA A 119 -3.63 9.56 -18.96
CA ALA A 119 -3.12 9.22 -20.28
C ALA A 119 -3.58 7.84 -20.79
N ASN A 120 -3.91 6.90 -19.88
CA ASN A 120 -4.24 5.52 -20.20
C ASN A 120 -5.60 5.10 -19.59
N PRO A 121 -6.72 5.71 -20.00
CA PRO A 121 -8.01 5.58 -19.31
C PRO A 121 -8.59 4.14 -19.33
N THR A 122 -8.08 3.27 -20.20
CA THR A 122 -8.56 1.88 -20.37
C THR A 122 -7.66 0.83 -19.72
N VAL A 123 -6.52 1.21 -19.14
CA VAL A 123 -5.53 0.24 -18.60
C VAL A 123 -6.14 -0.70 -17.56
N LEU A 124 -7.06 -0.21 -16.74
CA LEU A 124 -7.73 -1.00 -15.70
C LEU A 124 -8.84 -1.91 -16.25
N ALA A 125 -9.28 -1.75 -17.50
CA ALA A 125 -10.26 -2.63 -18.12
C ALA A 125 -9.66 -4.00 -18.49
N GLN A 126 -8.33 -4.08 -18.60
CA GLN A 126 -7.59 -5.30 -18.97
C GLN A 126 -7.62 -6.36 -17.86
N GLU A 127 -7.90 -5.98 -16.61
CA GLU A 127 -8.01 -6.91 -15.46
C GLU A 127 -9.16 -7.92 -15.62
N SER A 128 -10.21 -7.58 -16.38
CA SER A 128 -11.42 -8.42 -16.51
C SER A 128 -11.29 -9.64 -17.45
N MET A 129 -10.12 -9.92 -18.02
CA MET A 129 -9.91 -11.00 -19.00
C MET A 129 -9.24 -12.27 -18.44
N TRP A 130 -8.98 -12.37 -17.14
CA TRP A 130 -8.26 -13.53 -16.57
C TRP A 130 -9.14 -14.43 -15.68
N GLU A 131 -9.35 -15.67 -16.14
CA GLU A 131 -10.04 -16.78 -15.46
C GLU A 131 -9.10 -17.55 -14.51
N TYR A 132 -8.58 -16.90 -13.46
CA TYR A 132 -8.40 -17.66 -12.21
C TYR A 132 -9.77 -17.78 -11.54
N PRO A 133 -10.08 -18.85 -10.78
CA PRO A 133 -11.23 -18.84 -9.89
C PRO A 133 -10.95 -17.81 -8.80
N ASN A 134 -11.15 -16.56 -9.15
CA ASN A 134 -11.29 -15.47 -8.23
C ASN A 134 -12.65 -15.71 -7.57
N PRO A 135 -12.72 -16.09 -6.27
CA PRO A 135 -14.01 -16.16 -5.58
C PRO A 135 -14.76 -14.80 -5.57
N PHE A 136 -14.14 -13.74 -6.10
CA PHE A 136 -14.62 -12.39 -6.21
C PHE A 136 -14.41 -11.79 -7.61
N GLY A 137 -14.92 -12.42 -8.67
CA GLY A 137 -15.13 -11.78 -9.99
C GLY A 137 -16.02 -10.52 -9.97
N THR A 138 -16.07 -9.76 -8.88
CA THR A 138 -17.00 -8.68 -8.61
C THR A 138 -16.42 -7.43 -7.97
N TYR A 139 -15.11 -7.33 -7.67
CA TYR A 139 -14.61 -6.07 -7.08
C TYR A 139 -14.68 -4.91 -8.08
N LEU A 140 -14.20 -5.08 -9.30
CA LEU A 140 -14.39 -4.10 -10.39
C LEU A 140 -15.72 -4.26 -11.15
N ALA A 141 -16.35 -5.43 -11.14
CA ALA A 141 -17.68 -5.58 -11.74
C ALA A 141 -18.77 -4.82 -10.95
N ARG A 142 -18.61 -4.66 -9.61
CA ARG A 142 -19.45 -3.74 -8.81
C ARG A 142 -19.18 -2.27 -9.08
N VAL A 143 -17.98 -1.93 -9.56
CA VAL A 143 -17.60 -0.56 -9.96
C VAL A 143 -18.26 -0.19 -11.29
N ARG A 144 -18.46 -1.13 -12.22
CA ARG A 144 -19.14 -0.89 -13.50
C ARG A 144 -20.61 -0.46 -13.38
N GLN A 145 -21.28 -0.72 -12.26
CA GLN A 145 -22.71 -0.42 -12.08
C GLN A 145 -23.02 0.92 -11.39
N LYS A 146 -22.01 1.77 -11.12
CA LYS A 146 -22.26 3.11 -10.54
C LYS A 146 -21.76 4.22 -11.45
N PRO A 147 -22.63 5.14 -11.92
CA PRO A 147 -22.17 6.36 -12.55
C PRO A 147 -21.46 7.20 -11.48
N ALA A 148 -20.27 7.70 -11.82
CA ALA A 148 -19.25 8.28 -10.93
C ALA A 148 -18.41 7.23 -10.17
N LEU A 149 -17.35 6.77 -10.85
CA LEU A 149 -16.23 6.02 -10.28
C LEU A 149 -15.67 6.73 -9.04
N ASN A 150 -15.82 6.10 -7.86
CA ASN A 150 -15.06 6.50 -6.69
C ASN A 150 -13.66 5.86 -6.77
N TRP A 151 -12.75 6.54 -7.47
CA TRP A 151 -11.34 6.15 -7.67
C TRP A 151 -10.61 5.80 -6.36
N CYS A 152 -11.07 6.33 -5.21
CA CYS A 152 -10.50 6.06 -3.91
C CYS A 152 -10.65 4.61 -3.43
N ALA A 153 -11.68 3.89 -3.87
CA ALA A 153 -11.89 2.49 -3.48
C ALA A 153 -10.97 1.53 -4.24
N ILE A 154 -10.75 1.79 -5.54
CA ILE A 154 -9.95 0.94 -6.43
C ILE A 154 -8.45 1.02 -6.09
N LEU A 155 -7.99 2.22 -5.71
CA LEU A 155 -6.58 2.49 -5.41
C LEU A 155 -6.22 2.30 -3.93
N GLY A 156 -7.13 1.79 -3.09
CA GLY A 156 -6.88 1.62 -1.66
C GLY A 156 -6.63 2.95 -0.91
N LEU A 157 -7.17 4.07 -1.41
CA LEU A 157 -6.99 5.41 -0.83
C LEU A 157 -7.90 5.67 0.38
N ASN A 158 -8.85 4.76 0.66
CA ASN A 158 -9.70 4.78 1.85
C ASN A 158 -8.99 4.11 3.04
N GLN A 159 -7.93 4.76 3.53
CA GLN A 159 -7.45 4.63 4.92
C GLN A 159 -6.96 5.99 5.41
#